data_AF-A0A5U8XJP7-F1
#
_entry.id   AF-A0A5U8XJP7-F1
#
_cell.length_a   1.000
_cell.length_b   1.000
_cell.length_c   1.000
_cell.angle_alpha   90.00
_cell.angle_beta   90.00
_cell.angle_gamma   90.00
#
_symmetry.space_group_name_H-M   'P 1'
#
loop_
_entity.id
_entity.type
_entity.pdbx_description
1 polymer ?
#
loop_
_entity_poly.entity_id
_entity_poly.type
_entity_poly.pdbx_seq_one_letter_code
_entity_poly.pdbx_strand_id
1 'polypeptide(L)'
;MQDTRDEYYLIPDYQNLVGQLTEFDPGSLLSAVCEDVNKMLNYVLMLREDNDEIPTMMESTMQYIHREMAERKVILTQEQALEYGRLVGQLVRAYINAITSTFFWFTRHAQWVGARYTGDGSGGVEFILRYGVVKLPEYEDPAVVRALGPEVSTKLDLLAGRLGASL
;
A
#
# COMPACT_ATOMS: atom_id res chain seq x y z
N MET A 1 -22.88 11.99 12.68
CA MET A 1 -21.67 11.23 13.05
C MET A 1 -21.08 10.69 11.77
N GLN A 2 -19.84 11.03 11.41
CA GLN A 2 -19.14 10.30 10.36
C GLN A 2 -18.93 8.87 10.88
N ASP A 3 -19.40 7.88 10.13
CA ASP A 3 -19.30 6.47 10.50
C ASP A 3 -17.84 6.01 10.29
N THR A 4 -17.00 6.23 11.29
CA THR A 4 -15.60 5.79 11.30
C THR A 4 -15.55 4.30 11.61
N ARG A 5 -15.01 3.52 10.68
CA ARG A 5 -14.88 2.06 10.83
C ARG A 5 -13.42 1.64 10.71
N ASP A 6 -12.97 0.88 11.70
CA ASP A 6 -11.65 0.28 11.73
C ASP A 6 -11.73 -1.13 11.13
N GLU A 7 -10.86 -1.42 10.17
CA GLU A 7 -10.78 -2.71 9.49
C GLU A 7 -9.41 -3.34 9.71
N TYR A 8 -9.42 -4.65 9.89
CA TYR A 8 -8.25 -5.46 10.22
C TYR A 8 -7.82 -6.24 9.00
N TYR A 9 -6.53 -6.18 8.69
CA TYR A 9 -5.94 -6.79 7.52
C TYR A 9 -4.71 -7.62 7.91
N LEU A 10 -4.38 -8.59 7.06
CA LEU A 10 -3.23 -9.48 7.24
C LEU A 10 -2.45 -9.58 5.94
N ILE A 11 -1.14 -9.37 6.02
CA ILE A 11 -0.19 -9.84 5.00
C ILE A 11 0.43 -11.14 5.52
N PRO A 12 0.01 -12.31 5.01
CA PRO A 12 0.60 -13.59 5.41
C PRO A 12 2.06 -13.66 4.92
N ASP A 13 2.91 -14.38 5.64
CA ASP A 13 4.32 -14.62 5.29
C ASP A 13 5.13 -13.36 4.99
N TYR A 14 4.76 -12.22 5.59
CA TYR A 14 5.37 -10.90 5.35
C TYR A 14 6.90 -10.95 5.39
N GLN A 15 7.49 -11.60 6.39
CA GLN A 15 8.95 -11.70 6.52
C GLN A 15 9.62 -12.37 5.31
N ASN A 16 9.01 -13.43 4.77
CA ASN A 16 9.52 -14.13 3.59
C ASN A 16 9.33 -13.28 2.32
N LEU A 17 8.22 -12.54 2.25
CA LEU A 17 7.88 -11.72 1.10
C LEU A 17 8.78 -10.49 0.97
N VAL A 18 9.05 -9.80 2.08
CA VAL A 18 9.79 -8.53 2.05
C VAL A 18 11.27 -8.67 2.35
N GLY A 19 11.74 -9.87 2.71
CA GLY A 19 13.16 -10.20 2.87
C GLY A 19 13.92 -9.18 3.71
N GLN A 20 14.88 -8.49 3.10
CA GLN A 20 15.74 -7.52 3.81
C GLN A 20 14.98 -6.32 4.40
N LEU A 21 13.80 -5.97 3.87
CA LEU A 21 12.98 -4.90 4.44
C LEU A 21 12.46 -5.20 5.86
N THR A 22 12.62 -6.45 6.34
CA THR A 22 12.36 -6.82 7.75
C THR A 22 13.27 -6.11 8.75
N GLU A 23 14.33 -5.44 8.29
CA GLU A 23 15.17 -4.58 9.13
C GLU A 23 14.49 -3.24 9.51
N PHE A 24 13.35 -2.93 8.90
CA PHE A 24 12.53 -1.76 9.22
C PHE A 24 11.34 -2.16 10.07
N ASP A 25 10.87 -1.22 10.90
CA ASP A 25 9.63 -1.41 11.64
C ASP A 25 8.46 -1.57 10.64
N PRO A 26 7.72 -2.69 10.69
CA PRO A 26 6.63 -2.94 9.75
C PRO A 26 5.52 -1.89 9.88
N GLY A 27 5.31 -1.32 11.07
CA GLY A 27 4.33 -0.26 11.29
C GLY A 27 4.64 1.00 10.48
N SER A 28 5.88 1.46 10.56
CA SER A 28 6.34 2.66 9.88
C SER A 28 6.44 2.45 8.37
N LEU A 29 6.94 1.30 7.93
CA LEU A 29 7.05 0.97 6.51
C LEU A 29 5.67 0.85 5.85
N LEU A 30 4.73 0.14 6.48
CA LEU A 30 3.37 0.00 5.96
C LEU A 30 2.57 1.31 6.02
N SER A 31 2.86 2.20 6.97
CA SER A 31 2.31 3.57 6.97
C SER A 31 2.69 4.32 5.69
N ALA A 32 3.97 4.26 5.30
CA ALA A 32 4.45 4.90 4.07
C ALA A 32 3.82 4.27 2.81
N VAL A 33 3.68 2.94 2.79
CA VAL A 33 2.97 2.23 1.72
C VAL A 33 1.50 2.66 1.64
N CYS A 34 0.82 2.83 2.78
CA CYS A 34 -0.56 3.28 2.84
C CYS A 34 -0.75 4.67 2.19
N GLU A 35 0.19 5.59 2.41
CA GLU A 35 0.17 6.92 1.79
C GLU A 35 0.30 6.83 0.27
N ASP A 36 1.27 6.07 -0.23
CA ASP A 36 1.49 5.88 -1.67
C ASP A 36 0.31 5.16 -2.33
N VAL A 37 -0.24 4.12 -1.70
CA VAL A 37 -1.43 3.40 -2.20
C VAL A 37 -2.66 4.30 -2.22
N ASN A 38 -2.85 5.17 -1.23
CA ASN A 38 -3.93 6.16 -1.27
C ASN A 38 -3.78 7.14 -2.46
N LYS A 39 -2.56 7.58 -2.79
CA LYS A 39 -2.29 8.42 -3.97
C LYS A 39 -2.60 7.67 -5.26
N MET A 40 -2.14 6.41 -5.38
CA MET A 40 -2.44 5.55 -6.52
C MET A 40 -3.94 5.31 -6.69
N LEU A 41 -4.66 5.03 -5.59
CA LEU A 41 -6.10 4.86 -5.60
C LEU A 41 -6.83 6.10 -6.10
N ASN A 42 -6.45 7.28 -5.61
CA ASN A 42 -7.03 8.52 -6.10
C ASN A 42 -6.78 8.70 -7.60
N TYR A 43 -5.56 8.39 -8.08
CA TYR A 43 -5.24 8.45 -9.50
C TYR A 43 -6.13 7.51 -10.34
N VAL A 44 -6.25 6.24 -9.93
CA VAL A 44 -7.07 5.23 -10.63
C VAL A 44 -8.55 5.59 -10.63
N LEU A 45 -9.06 6.16 -9.53
CA LEU A 45 -10.48 6.49 -9.37
C LEU A 45 -10.86 7.81 -10.02
N MET A 46 -9.95 8.79 -10.04
CA MET A 46 -10.26 10.13 -10.54
C MET A 46 -10.21 10.23 -12.06
N LEU A 47 -9.68 9.24 -12.80
CA LEU A 47 -9.65 9.12 -14.27
C LEU A 47 -9.86 10.46 -15.00
N ARG A 48 -9.06 11.47 -14.66
CA ARG A 48 -8.97 12.68 -15.46
C ARG A 48 -8.03 12.31 -16.57
N GLU A 49 -8.58 12.25 -17.76
CA GLU A 49 -7.93 12.02 -19.06
C GLU A 49 -6.74 12.98 -19.33
N ASP A 50 -6.39 13.87 -18.39
CA ASP A 50 -5.40 14.95 -18.52
C ASP A 50 -4.19 14.87 -17.57
N ASN A 51 -3.97 13.78 -16.82
CA ASN A 51 -2.79 13.67 -15.94
C ASN A 51 -1.67 12.80 -16.55
N ASP A 52 -0.66 13.48 -17.09
CA ASP A 52 0.54 12.93 -17.76
C ASP A 52 1.52 12.16 -16.86
N GLU A 53 1.31 12.12 -15.54
CA GLU A 53 2.17 11.31 -14.66
C GLU A 53 1.35 10.35 -13.81
N ILE A 54 1.30 9.11 -14.29
CA ILE A 54 1.11 7.96 -13.40
C ILE A 54 2.14 8.08 -12.27
N PRO A 55 1.76 8.01 -10.99
CA PRO A 55 2.73 7.93 -9.91
C PRO A 55 3.58 6.67 -10.10
N THR A 56 4.75 6.82 -10.74
CA THR A 56 5.70 5.74 -11.04
C THR A 56 6.59 5.43 -9.85
N MET A 57 6.47 6.19 -8.76
CA MET A 57 7.35 6.06 -7.60
C MET A 57 6.55 5.95 -6.31
N MET A 58 6.90 4.94 -5.53
CA MET A 58 6.55 4.76 -4.12
C MET A 58 7.31 5.78 -3.29
N GLU A 59 7.07 7.08 -3.55
CA GLU A 59 7.90 8.19 -3.07
C GLU A 59 7.97 8.20 -1.55
N SER A 60 6.83 8.07 -0.86
CA SER A 60 6.77 8.12 0.59
C SER A 60 7.52 6.92 1.20
N THR A 61 7.36 5.74 0.60
CA THR A 61 8.04 4.50 1.01
C THR A 61 9.55 4.57 0.80
N MET A 62 10.00 5.04 -0.36
CA MET A 62 11.43 5.17 -0.68
C MET A 62 12.10 6.27 0.14
N GLN A 63 11.41 7.38 0.41
CA GLN A 63 11.88 8.42 1.32
C GLN A 63 12.04 7.89 2.76
N TYR A 64 11.10 7.07 3.23
CA TYR A 64 11.22 6.40 4.53
C TYR A 64 12.48 5.53 4.60
N ILE A 65 12.66 4.63 3.63
CA ILE A 65 13.84 3.74 3.55
C ILE A 65 15.13 4.56 3.51
N HIS A 66 15.17 5.61 2.68
CA HIS A 66 16.34 6.46 2.56
C HIS A 66 16.67 7.16 3.88
N ARG A 67 15.66 7.68 4.59
CA ARG A 67 15.83 8.33 5.89
C ARG A 67 16.38 7.35 6.93
N GLU A 68 15.79 6.18 7.07
CA GLU A 68 16.25 5.14 8.00
C GLU A 68 17.71 4.74 7.74
N MET A 69 18.08 4.59 6.46
CA MET A 69 19.44 4.25 6.06
C MET A 69 20.43 5.38 6.36
N ALA A 70 20.03 6.63 6.11
CA ALA A 70 20.83 7.81 6.43
C ALA A 70 21.06 7.94 7.95
N GLU A 71 20.04 7.69 8.78
CA GLU A 71 20.15 7.69 10.24
C GLU A 71 21.13 6.61 10.75
N ARG A 72 21.13 5.44 10.10
CA ARG A 72 22.08 4.35 10.35
C ARG A 72 23.46 4.60 9.73
N LYS A 73 23.66 5.72 9.01
CA LYS A 73 24.88 6.08 8.26
C LYS A 73 25.28 5.03 7.22
N VAL A 74 24.30 4.36 6.63
CA VAL A 74 24.47 3.38 5.56
C VAL A 74 24.27 4.05 4.22
N ILE A 75 25.24 3.90 3.32
CA ILE A 75 25.09 4.29 1.91
C ILE A 75 24.73 3.02 1.15
N LEU A 76 23.54 3.01 0.54
CA LEU A 76 23.10 1.88 -0.27
C LEU A 76 23.95 1.78 -1.54
N THR A 77 24.44 0.58 -1.83
CA THR A 77 24.98 0.27 -3.15
C THR A 77 23.86 0.27 -4.19
N GLN A 78 24.22 0.38 -5.47
CA GLN A 78 23.25 0.30 -6.55
C GLN A 78 22.46 -1.03 -6.50
N GLU A 79 23.12 -2.14 -6.21
CA GLU A 79 22.47 -3.46 -6.09
C GLU A 79 21.48 -3.50 -4.92
N GLN A 80 21.83 -2.92 -3.76
CA GLN A 80 20.91 -2.84 -2.62
C GLN A 80 19.71 -1.94 -2.92
N ALA A 81 19.91 -0.82 -3.61
CA ALA A 81 18.82 0.07 -3.99
C ALA A 81 17.83 -0.60 -4.94
N LEU A 82 18.32 -1.36 -5.93
CA LEU A 82 17.49 -2.14 -6.84
C LEU A 82 16.73 -3.25 -6.10
N GLU A 83 17.40 -3.97 -5.20
CA GLU A 83 16.78 -5.04 -4.42
C GLU A 83 15.68 -4.50 -3.49
N TYR A 84 15.91 -3.38 -2.80
CA TYR A 84 14.87 -2.73 -2.00
C TYR A 84 13.70 -2.26 -2.85
N GLY A 85 13.94 -1.69 -4.02
CA GLY A 85 12.87 -1.30 -4.92
C GLY A 85 12.03 -2.50 -5.36
N ARG A 86 12.67 -3.64 -5.69
CA ARG A 86 11.98 -4.91 -6.00
C ARG A 86 11.13 -5.41 -4.83
N LEU A 87 11.69 -5.41 -3.62
CA LEU A 87 11.00 -5.86 -2.40
C LEU A 87 9.84 -4.91 -2.02
N VAL A 88 9.99 -3.60 -2.22
CA VAL A 88 8.91 -2.62 -2.06
C VAL A 88 7.78 -2.92 -3.04
N GLY A 89 8.09 -3.21 -4.31
CA GLY A 89 7.08 -3.61 -5.29
C GLY A 89 6.29 -4.86 -4.87
N GLN A 90 6.95 -5.84 -4.24
CA GLN A 90 6.29 -7.02 -3.68
C GLN A 90 5.39 -6.67 -2.49
N LEU A 91 5.90 -5.85 -1.56
CA LEU A 91 5.16 -5.38 -0.39
C LEU A 91 3.88 -4.63 -0.80
N VAL A 92 3.97 -3.74 -1.79
CA VAL A 92 2.82 -2.97 -2.29
C VAL A 92 1.74 -3.86 -2.85
N ARG A 93 2.11 -4.88 -3.64
CA ARG A 93 1.14 -5.87 -4.15
C ARG A 93 0.48 -6.64 -3.02
N ALA A 94 1.26 -7.08 -2.05
CA ALA A 94 0.75 -7.79 -0.88
C ALA A 94 -0.24 -6.91 -0.08
N TYR A 95 0.09 -5.63 0.09
CA TYR A 95 -0.76 -4.65 0.75
C TYR A 95 -2.08 -4.42 -0.01
N ILE A 96 -2.01 -4.21 -1.34
CA ILE A 96 -3.19 -4.03 -2.19
C ILE A 96 -4.08 -5.28 -2.11
N ASN A 97 -3.51 -6.47 -2.27
CA ASN A 97 -4.24 -7.74 -2.14
C ASN A 97 -4.93 -7.88 -0.77
N ALA A 98 -4.28 -7.44 0.31
CA ALA A 98 -4.87 -7.49 1.63
C ALA A 98 -6.08 -6.55 1.74
N ILE A 99 -5.97 -5.29 1.29
CA ILE A 99 -7.07 -4.31 1.44
C ILE A 99 -8.25 -4.58 0.50
N THR A 100 -7.99 -5.15 -0.68
CA THR A 100 -9.02 -5.47 -1.69
C THR A 100 -9.93 -6.64 -1.28
N SER A 101 -9.59 -7.36 -0.20
CA SER A 101 -10.48 -8.34 0.44
C SER A 101 -11.75 -7.73 1.04
N THR A 102 -11.78 -6.40 1.22
CA THR A 102 -12.94 -5.63 1.73
C THR A 102 -13.44 -4.63 0.68
N PHE A 103 -14.51 -3.89 0.97
CA PHE A 103 -15.07 -2.89 0.03
C PHE A 103 -14.73 -1.44 0.38
N PHE A 104 -14.17 -1.16 1.57
CA PHE A 104 -13.99 0.21 2.07
C PHE A 104 -12.85 0.98 1.37
N TRP A 105 -11.82 0.28 0.92
CA TRP A 105 -10.68 0.87 0.21
C TRP A 105 -11.09 1.64 -1.06
N PHE A 106 -12.23 1.28 -1.65
CA PHE A 106 -12.72 1.87 -2.90
C PHE A 106 -13.37 3.25 -2.69
N THR A 107 -14.22 3.40 -1.66
CA THR A 107 -15.03 4.62 -1.47
C THR A 107 -14.46 5.58 -0.44
N ARG A 108 -13.41 5.17 0.31
CA ARG A 108 -12.92 5.91 1.48
C ARG A 108 -11.40 6.06 1.50
N HIS A 109 -10.91 7.12 2.14
CA HIS A 109 -9.50 7.25 2.48
C HIS A 109 -9.18 6.32 3.64
N ALA A 110 -8.20 5.42 3.41
CA ALA A 110 -7.58 4.68 4.50
C ALA A 110 -6.71 5.63 5.31
N GLN A 111 -6.96 5.71 6.61
CA GLN A 111 -6.06 6.33 7.59
C GLN A 111 -5.28 5.22 8.28
N TRP A 112 -3.96 5.35 8.32
CA TRP A 112 -3.11 4.40 9.03
C TRP A 112 -3.38 4.45 10.54
N VAL A 113 -3.52 3.28 11.18
CA VAL A 113 -3.69 3.18 12.64
C VAL A 113 -2.49 2.49 13.28
N GLY A 114 -2.03 1.37 12.71
CA GLY A 114 -0.85 0.66 13.21
C GLY A 114 -0.73 -0.75 12.64
N ALA A 115 0.42 -1.37 12.88
CA ALA A 115 0.69 -2.76 12.53
C ALA A 115 1.56 -3.45 13.57
N ARG A 116 1.55 -4.78 13.53
CA ARG A 116 2.42 -5.63 14.32
C ARG A 116 2.66 -6.96 13.61
N TYR A 117 3.78 -7.60 13.93
CA TYR A 117 3.94 -9.02 13.59
C TYR A 117 2.86 -9.86 14.28
N THR A 118 2.41 -10.88 13.55
CA THR A 118 1.56 -11.96 14.07
C THR A 118 2.24 -12.65 15.24
N GLY A 119 1.46 -12.99 16.27
CA GLY A 119 1.97 -13.66 17.47
C GLY A 119 2.12 -15.18 17.33
N ASP A 120 1.73 -15.75 16.18
CA ASP A 120 1.68 -17.19 15.93
C ASP A 120 2.98 -17.76 15.35
N GLY A 121 3.97 -16.91 15.08
CA GLY A 121 5.26 -17.31 14.51
C GLY A 121 5.24 -17.55 13.00
N SER A 122 4.15 -17.24 12.30
CA SER A 122 4.07 -17.31 10.84
C SER A 122 4.95 -16.28 10.12
N GLY A 123 5.39 -15.23 10.84
CA GLY A 123 6.11 -14.12 10.24
C GLY A 123 5.19 -13.20 9.40
N GLY A 124 3.87 -13.36 9.51
CA GLY A 124 2.89 -12.43 8.93
C GLY A 124 2.82 -11.11 9.70
N VAL A 125 2.23 -10.09 9.08
CA VAL A 125 1.97 -8.79 9.71
C VAL A 125 0.48 -8.47 9.66
N GLU A 126 -0.09 -8.18 10.82
CA GLU A 126 -1.46 -7.66 10.97
C GLU A 126 -1.41 -6.14 11.01
N PHE A 127 -2.36 -5.49 10.36
CA PHE A 127 -2.47 -4.02 10.38
C PHE A 127 -3.91 -3.55 10.39
N ILE A 128 -4.10 -2.31 10.85
CA ILE A 128 -5.41 -1.69 11.03
C ILE A 128 -5.46 -0.40 10.21
N LEU A 129 -6.54 -0.24 9.45
CA LEU A 129 -6.86 0.99 8.75
C LEU A 129 -8.20 1.54 9.26
N ARG A 130 -8.29 2.86 9.36
CA ARG A 130 -9.51 3.58 9.69
C ARG A 130 -10.10 4.24 8.45
N TYR A 131 -11.37 4.00 8.19
CA TYR A 131 -12.10 4.56 7.05
C TYR A 131 -13.13 5.59 7.49
N GLY A 132 -12.64 6.78 7.87
CA GLY A 132 -13.48 7.88 8.37
C GLY A 132 -13.93 8.90 7.31
N VAL A 133 -13.26 8.95 6.16
CA VAL A 133 -13.49 9.99 5.14
C VAL A 133 -13.92 9.37 3.83
N VAL A 134 -15.15 9.66 3.41
CA VAL A 134 -15.72 9.24 2.12
C VAL A 134 -15.17 10.12 1.01
N LYS A 135 -14.58 9.51 -0.02
CA LYS A 135 -14.04 10.21 -1.21
C LYS A 135 -15.07 10.36 -2.30
N LEU A 136 -15.85 9.30 -2.51
CA LEU A 136 -16.76 9.13 -3.64
C LEU A 136 -18.12 8.69 -3.10
N PRO A 137 -18.90 9.62 -2.51
CA PRO A 137 -20.21 9.29 -1.95
C PRO A 137 -21.17 8.69 -2.99
N GLU A 138 -21.02 9.05 -4.26
CA GLU A 138 -21.78 8.50 -5.39
C GLU A 138 -21.54 6.99 -5.62
N TYR A 139 -20.43 6.46 -5.10
CA TYR A 139 -20.05 5.05 -5.22
C TYR A 139 -20.22 4.26 -3.92
N GLU A 140 -20.81 4.84 -2.86
CA GLU A 140 -21.13 4.10 -1.63
C GLU A 140 -22.24 3.05 -1.81
N ASP A 141 -22.88 2.96 -2.98
CA ASP A 141 -23.76 1.84 -3.32
C ASP A 141 -22.95 0.53 -3.51
N PRO A 142 -23.16 -0.50 -2.69
CA PRO A 142 -22.48 -1.79 -2.82
C PRO A 142 -22.61 -2.43 -4.20
N ALA A 143 -23.69 -2.16 -4.95
CA ALA A 143 -23.86 -2.64 -6.31
C ALA A 143 -22.83 -2.03 -7.28
N VAL A 144 -22.52 -0.74 -7.13
CA VAL A 144 -21.53 -0.05 -7.94
C VAL A 144 -20.12 -0.47 -7.58
N VAL A 145 -19.82 -0.63 -6.28
CA VAL A 145 -18.52 -1.16 -5.82
C VAL A 145 -18.27 -2.56 -6.37
N ARG A 146 -19.28 -3.44 -6.38
CA ARG A 146 -19.15 -4.78 -6.96
C ARG A 146 -18.93 -4.76 -8.48
N ALA A 147 -19.49 -3.78 -9.18
CA ALA A 147 -19.35 -3.65 -10.63
C ALA A 147 -17.97 -3.09 -11.03
N LEU A 148 -17.49 -2.05 -10.34
CA LEU A 148 -16.24 -1.34 -10.68
C LEU A 148 -15.00 -1.91 -9.98
N GLY A 149 -15.18 -2.59 -8.83
CA GLY A 149 -14.11 -3.15 -8.01
C GLY A 149 -13.11 -4.00 -8.80
N PRO A 150 -13.55 -4.95 -9.66
CA PRO A 150 -12.62 -5.77 -10.44
C PRO A 150 -11.74 -4.96 -11.40
N GLU A 151 -12.29 -3.95 -12.09
CA GLU A 151 -11.54 -3.12 -13.03
C GLU A 151 -10.51 -2.24 -12.30
N VAL A 152 -10.92 -1.67 -11.17
CA VAL A 152 -10.07 -0.81 -10.33
C VAL A 152 -8.94 -1.63 -9.71
N SER A 153 -9.26 -2.83 -9.19
CA SER A 153 -8.24 -3.77 -8.69
C SER A 153 -7.25 -4.13 -9.79
N THR A 154 -7.73 -4.44 -11.00
CA THR A 154 -6.86 -4.75 -12.14
C THR A 154 -5.94 -3.58 -12.49
N LYS A 155 -6.43 -2.34 -12.47
CA LYS A 155 -5.61 -1.14 -12.72
C LYS A 155 -4.57 -0.94 -11.62
N LEU A 156 -4.92 -1.15 -10.36
CA LEU A 156 -3.97 -1.08 -9.24
C LEU A 156 -2.90 -2.15 -9.34
N ASP A 157 -3.28 -3.38 -9.69
CA ASP A 157 -2.35 -4.49 -9.90
C ASP A 157 -1.41 -4.22 -11.08
N LEU A 158 -1.89 -3.56 -12.14
CA LEU A 158 -1.04 -3.12 -13.25
C LEU A 158 -0.07 -2.01 -12.83
N LEU A 159 -0.49 -1.07 -11.99
CA LEU A 159 0.38 -0.02 -11.44
C LEU A 159 1.45 -0.61 -10.52
N ALA A 160 1.07 -1.46 -9.57
CA ALA A 160 1.98 -2.24 -8.74
C ALA A 160 2.86 -3.20 -9.57
N GLY A 161 2.29 -3.67 -10.69
CA GLY A 161 2.91 -4.33 -11.83
C GLY A 161 4.17 -3.62 -12.31
N ARG A 162 3.95 -2.39 -12.76
CA ARG A 162 4.97 -1.50 -13.34
C ARG A 162 6.03 -1.10 -12.32
N LEU A 163 5.64 -0.85 -11.07
CA LEU A 163 6.57 -0.52 -9.98
C LEU A 163 7.66 -1.59 -9.76
N GLY A 164 7.33 -2.87 -10.01
CA GLY A 164 8.29 -3.97 -9.92
C GLY A 164 9.03 -4.32 -11.22
N ALA A 165 8.68 -3.68 -12.35
CA ALA A 165 9.24 -3.96 -13.68
C ALA A 165 10.07 -2.79 -14.25
N SER A 166 9.98 -1.59 -13.66
CA SER A 166 10.71 -0.38 -14.07
C SER A 166 11.97 -0.11 -13.24
N LEU A 167 12.45 -1.10 -12.49
CA LEU A 167 13.73 -1.10 -11.78
C LEU A 167 14.63 -2.18 -12.40
#